data_AF-A0A377D653-F1
#
_entry.id   AF-A0A377D653-F1
#
_cell.length_a   1.000
_cell.length_b   1.000
_cell.length_c   1.000
_cell.angle_alpha   90.00
_cell.angle_beta   90.00
_cell.angle_gamma   90.00
#
_symmetry.space_group_name_H-M   'P 1'
#
loop_
_entity.id
_entity.type
_entity.pdbx_description
1 polymer ?
#
loop_
_entity_poly.entity_id
_entity_poly.type
_entity_poly.pdbx_seq_one_letter_code
_entity_poly.pdbx_strand_id
1 'polypeptide(L)'
;MMGCVGIKQLTQHMVSASKFVAPEFHGKKIGLVLQKVLTTNKRTGADSYQMEIRIPFIAQTGQTLKEKAEGKQPETITNMVAHLKDKDNRSKKRKPESCR
;
A
#
# COMPACT_ATOMS: atom_id res chain seq x y z
N MET A 1 7.03 -2.54 8.24
CA MET A 1 7.14 -3.80 7.47
C MET A 1 8.08 -4.82 8.12
N MET A 2 9.29 -4.45 8.57
CA MET A 2 10.27 -5.39 9.18
C MET A 2 9.69 -6.35 10.23
N GLY A 3 8.92 -5.84 11.19
CA GLY A 3 8.37 -6.70 12.23
C GLY A 3 7.31 -7.71 11.74
N CYS A 4 6.60 -7.45 10.63
CA CYS A 4 5.60 -8.38 10.07
C CYS A 4 6.28 -9.69 9.65
N VAL A 5 7.57 -9.60 9.35
CA VAL A 5 8.38 -10.65 8.74
C VAL A 5 9.41 -11.22 9.75
N GLY A 6 9.45 -10.66 10.97
CA GLY A 6 10.36 -11.07 12.03
C GLY A 6 11.82 -10.70 11.75
N ILE A 7 12.06 -9.71 10.89
CA ILE A 7 13.41 -9.27 10.50
C ILE A 7 13.85 -8.18 11.47
N LYS A 8 14.95 -8.42 12.19
CA LYS A 8 15.52 -7.49 13.19
C LYS A 8 16.50 -6.48 12.58
N GLN A 9 17.08 -6.79 11.41
CA GLN A 9 18.06 -5.96 10.74
C GLN A 9 17.86 -6.02 9.22
N LEU A 10 17.90 -4.87 8.54
CA LEU A 10 17.83 -4.81 7.08
C LEU A 10 19.23 -4.74 6.49
N THR A 11 19.74 -5.88 6.06
CA THR A 11 20.89 -5.93 5.14
C THR A 11 20.38 -5.64 3.74
N GLN A 12 20.78 -4.49 3.18
CA GLN A 12 20.53 -4.16 1.78
C GLN A 12 21.61 -4.82 0.93
N HIS A 13 21.25 -5.82 0.14
CA HIS A 13 22.14 -6.36 -0.89
C HIS A 13 21.81 -5.68 -2.22
N MET A 14 22.78 -4.94 -2.75
CA MET A 14 22.69 -4.38 -4.09
C MET A 14 22.92 -5.51 -5.10
N VAL A 15 21.87 -5.90 -5.81
CA VAL A 15 21.92 -7.04 -6.76
C VAL A 15 22.27 -6.56 -8.18
N SER A 16 22.02 -5.28 -8.48
CA SER A 16 22.40 -4.61 -9.73
C SER A 16 22.34 -3.09 -9.53
N ALA A 17 22.88 -2.30 -10.46
CA ALA A 17 22.77 -0.84 -10.43
C ALA A 17 21.30 -0.43 -10.21
N SER A 18 21.05 0.30 -9.13
CA SER A 18 19.72 0.77 -8.70
C SER A 18 18.71 -0.31 -8.27
N LYS A 19 19.11 -1.59 -8.13
CA LYS A 19 18.27 -2.66 -7.57
C LYS A 19 18.80 -3.12 -6.21
N PHE A 20 18.19 -2.61 -5.16
CA PHE A 20 18.40 -3.06 -3.80
C PHE A 20 17.37 -4.14 -3.46
N VAL A 21 17.85 -5.32 -3.10
CA VAL A 21 17.02 -6.41 -2.61
C VAL A 21 17.36 -6.61 -1.14
N ALA A 22 16.34 -6.75 -0.31
CA ALA A 22 16.50 -7.21 1.06
C ALA A 22 16.27 -8.74 1.06
N PRO A 23 17.33 -9.56 1.00
CA PRO A 23 17.22 -11.01 0.85
C PRO A 23 16.48 -11.66 2.03
N GLU A 24 16.40 -10.98 3.17
CA GLU A 24 15.62 -11.45 4.33
C GLU A 24 14.10 -11.46 4.10
N PHE A 25 13.59 -10.71 3.12
CA PHE A 25 12.20 -10.80 2.69
C PHE A 25 11.98 -11.88 1.63
N HIS A 26 13.04 -12.48 1.08
CA HIS A 26 12.93 -13.51 0.07
C HIS A 26 12.33 -14.78 0.70
N GLY A 27 11.25 -15.30 0.11
CA GLY A 27 10.52 -16.47 0.62
C GLY A 27 9.55 -16.18 1.78
N LYS A 28 9.47 -14.95 2.29
CA LYS A 28 8.50 -14.62 3.36
C LYS A 28 7.22 -14.05 2.76
N LYS A 29 6.07 -14.62 3.16
CA LYS A 29 4.76 -14.13 2.73
C LYS A 29 4.36 -12.91 3.57
N ILE A 30 4.30 -11.74 2.93
CA ILE A 30 3.78 -10.50 3.51
C ILE A 30 2.48 -10.11 2.78
N GLY A 31 1.46 -9.72 3.55
CA GLY A 31 0.21 -9.19 3.02
C GLY A 31 0.27 -7.67 2.99
N LEU A 32 -0.30 -7.06 1.95
CA LEU A 32 -0.39 -5.61 1.82
C LEU A 32 -1.84 -5.22 1.56
N VAL A 33 -2.34 -4.22 2.29
CA VAL A 33 -3.58 -3.53 1.94
C VAL A 33 -3.23 -2.36 1.04
N LEU A 34 -3.83 -2.33 -0.15
CA LEU A 34 -3.64 -1.28 -1.15
C LEU A 34 -4.90 -0.44 -1.27
N GLN A 35 -4.73 0.88 -1.31
CA GLN A 35 -5.80 1.79 -1.68
C GLN A 35 -5.58 2.28 -3.12
N LYS A 36 -6.60 2.12 -3.96
CA LYS A 36 -6.60 2.69 -5.30
C LYS A 36 -6.87 4.19 -5.20
N VAL A 37 -5.99 4.98 -5.78
CA VAL A 37 -6.09 6.44 -5.87
C VAL A 37 -6.33 6.80 -7.32
N LEU A 38 -7.50 7.34 -7.62
CA LEU A 38 -7.82 7.86 -8.95
C LEU A 38 -7.13 9.22 -9.11
N THR A 39 -6.40 9.38 -10.19
CA THR A 39 -5.63 10.59 -10.49
C THR A 39 -5.88 11.01 -11.93
N THR A 40 -5.50 12.23 -12.27
CA THR A 40 -5.52 12.68 -13.66
C THR A 40 -4.08 12.81 -14.14
N ASN A 41 -3.78 12.22 -15.29
CA ASN A 41 -2.49 12.39 -15.92
C ASN A 41 -2.31 13.87 -16.27
N LYS A 42 -1.30 14.52 -15.70
CA LYS A 42 -1.08 15.96 -15.89
C LYS A 42 -0.71 16.34 -17.32
N ARG A 43 -0.13 15.41 -18.10
CA ARG A 43 0.30 15.63 -19.49
C ARG A 43 -0.82 15.44 -20.49
N THR A 44 -1.66 14.41 -20.30
CA THR A 44 -2.71 14.04 -21.26
C THR A 44 -4.12 14.44 -20.80
N GLY A 45 -4.29 14.80 -19.54
CA GLY A 45 -5.60 15.07 -18.93
C GLY A 45 -6.50 13.84 -18.79
N ALA A 46 -5.99 12.64 -19.11
CA ALA A 46 -6.74 11.40 -19.04
C ALA A 46 -6.84 10.86 -17.61
N ASP A 47 -7.88 10.07 -17.34
CA ASP A 47 -8.02 9.34 -16.09
C ASP A 47 -6.89 8.32 -15.93
N SER A 48 -6.34 8.27 -14.72
CA SER A 48 -5.24 7.40 -14.31
C SER A 48 -5.51 6.88 -12.90
N TYR A 49 -4.78 5.87 -12.45
CA TYR A 49 -4.85 5.41 -11.08
C TYR A 49 -3.46 5.03 -10.56
N GLN A 50 -3.31 5.13 -9.24
CA GLN A 50 -2.11 4.73 -8.51
C GLN A 50 -2.53 3.83 -7.35
N MET A 51 -1.74 2.82 -7.04
CA MET A 51 -1.93 2.00 -5.84
C MET A 51 -1.04 2.53 -4.71
N GLU A 52 -1.64 2.87 -3.58
CA GLU A 52 -0.94 3.33 -2.39
C GLU A 52 -0.97 2.24 -1.32
N ILE A 53 0.18 1.91 -0.73
CA ILE A 53 0.27 0.91 0.34
C ILE A 53 -0.21 1.54 1.64
N ARG A 54 -1.32 1.03 2.19
CA ARG A 54 -1.87 1.52 3.46
C ARG A 54 -1.23 0.87 4.66
N ILE A 55 -1.24 -0.45 4.72
CA ILE A 55 -0.70 -1.19 5.86
C ILE A 55 -0.17 -2.57 5.44
N PRO A 56 0.98 -3.00 5.95
CA PRO A 56 1.43 -4.37 5.86
C PRO A 56 0.87 -5.25 6.98
N PHE A 57 0.58 -6.51 6.65
CA PHE A 57 0.11 -7.51 7.60
C PHE A 57 0.79 -8.86 7.36
N ILE A 58 0.64 -9.75 8.33
CA ILE A 58 1.22 -11.09 8.30
C ILE A 58 0.29 -11.98 7.49
N ALA A 59 0.72 -12.38 6.29
CA ALA A 59 -0.15 -13.09 5.36
C ALA A 59 -0.71 -14.41 5.91
N GLN A 60 0.00 -15.05 6.84
CA GLN A 60 -0.42 -16.31 7.45
C GLN A 60 -1.56 -16.14 8.46
N THR A 61 -1.57 -15.05 9.23
CA THR A 61 -2.54 -14.85 10.32
C THR A 61 -3.52 -13.72 10.07
N GLY A 62 -3.33 -12.91 9.03
CA GLY A 62 -4.13 -11.70 8.78
C GLY A 62 -3.86 -10.55 9.76
N GLN A 63 -3.00 -10.75 10.76
CA GLN A 63 -2.76 -9.77 11.81
C GLN A 63 -1.80 -8.69 11.34
N THR A 64 -2.06 -7.46 11.77
CA THR A 64 -1.06 -6.40 11.75
C THR A 64 0.07 -6.70 12.74
N LEU A 65 1.16 -5.98 12.57
CA LEU A 65 2.27 -6.04 13.51
C LEU A 65 1.87 -5.74 14.96
N LYS A 66 1.02 -4.73 15.11
CA LYS A 66 0.54 -4.27 16.41
C LYS A 66 -0.32 -5.34 17.07
N GLU A 67 -1.25 -5.93 16.32
CA GLU A 67 -2.11 -7.02 16.83
C GLU A 67 -1.30 -8.24 17.23
N LYS A 68 -0.30 -8.64 16.44
CA LYS A 68 0.57 -9.76 16.82
C LYS A 68 1.41 -9.45 18.06
N ALA A 69 1.92 -8.22 18.20
CA ALA A 69 2.67 -7.81 19.37
C ALA A 69 1.80 -7.76 20.64
N GLU A 70 0.51 -7.43 20.49
CA GLU A 70 -0.47 -7.34 21.57
C GLU A 70 -1.26 -8.65 21.80
N GLY A 71 -1.00 -9.70 21.01
CA GLY A 71 -1.74 -10.98 21.08
C GLY A 71 -3.22 -10.89 20.68
N LYS A 72 -3.61 -9.89 19.89
CA LYS A 72 -5.00 -9.62 19.48
C LYS A 72 -5.38 -10.34 18.18
N GLN A 73 -6.67 -10.55 17.98
CA GLN A 73 -7.23 -11.12 16.75
C GLN A 73 -7.08 -10.16 15.56
N PRO A 74 -7.06 -10.67 14.31
CA PRO A 74 -6.93 -9.86 13.09
C PRO A 74 -8.23 -9.13 12.73
N GLU A 75 -8.50 -8.00 13.38
CA GLU A 75 -9.69 -7.19 13.13
C GLU A 75 -9.38 -5.96 12.27
N THR A 76 -8.18 -5.39 12.44
CA THR A 76 -7.76 -4.15 11.78
C THR A 76 -7.78 -4.26 10.26
N ILE A 77 -7.27 -5.37 9.71
CA ILE A 77 -7.24 -5.58 8.25
C ILE A 77 -8.64 -5.80 7.70
N THR A 78 -9.45 -6.61 8.36
CA THR A 78 -10.83 -6.89 7.98
C THR A 78 -11.67 -5.62 7.93
N ASN A 79 -11.59 -4.81 8.99
CA ASN A 79 -12.27 -3.51 9.07
C ASN A 79 -11.76 -2.56 7.99
N MET A 80 -10.45 -2.52 7.77
CA MET A 80 -9.88 -1.64 6.77
C MET A 80 -10.35 -2.02 5.37
N VAL A 81 -10.29 -3.29 4.98
CA VAL A 81 -10.76 -3.76 3.67
C VAL A 81 -12.25 -3.46 3.46
N ALA A 82 -13.08 -3.63 4.50
CA ALA A 82 -14.51 -3.33 4.41
C ALA A 82 -14.82 -1.84 4.20
N HIS A 83 -13.99 -0.94 4.76
CA HIS A 83 -14.21 0.51 4.69
C HIS A 83 -13.32 1.24 3.67
N LEU A 84 -12.33 0.56 3.09
CA LEU A 84 -11.38 1.18 2.18
C LEU A 84 -12.07 1.49 0.85
N LYS A 85 -12.32 2.77 0.63
CA LYS A 85 -12.82 3.27 -0.66
C LYS A 85 -11.70 3.81 -1.51
N ASP A 86 -11.92 3.81 -2.82
CA ASP A 86 -11.03 4.50 -3.76
C ASP A 86 -10.91 5.99 -3.35
N LYS A 87 -9.68 6.52 -3.36
CA LYS A 87 -9.44 7.93 -3.12
C LYS A 87 -9.51 8.67 -4.45
N ASP A 88 -10.46 9.59 -4.59
CA ASP A 88 -10.52 10.44 -5.78
C ASP A 88 -9.64 11.67 -5.60
N ASN A 89 -8.55 11.71 -6.35
CA ASN A 89 -7.60 12.81 -6.41
C ASN A 89 -7.49 13.38 -7.84
N ARG A 90 -8.49 13.08 -8.69
CA ARG A 90 -8.57 13.65 -10.04
C ARG A 90 -8.68 15.15 -9.92
N SER A 91 -7.96 15.87 -10.77
CA SER A 91 -8.11 17.32 -10.80
C SER A 91 -9.53 17.62 -11.24
N LYS A 92 -10.33 18.24 -10.37
CA LYS A 92 -11.57 18.89 -10.78
C LYS A 92 -11.16 19.95 -11.80
N LYS A 93 -11.15 19.62 -13.08
CA LYS A 93 -11.30 20.63 -14.12
C LYS A 93 -12.63 21.29 -13.77
N ARG A 94 -12.57 22.46 -13.13
CA ARG A 94 -13.66 23.44 -13.21
C ARG A 94 -14.02 23.44 -14.69
N LYS A 95 -15.23 23.00 -15.03
CA LYS A 95 -15.79 23.28 -16.34
C LYS A 95 -15.55 24.77 -16.57
N PRO A 96 -14.93 25.22 -17.68
CA PRO A 96 -15.20 26.58 -18.09
C PRO A 96 -16.71 26.61 -18.31
N GLU A 97 -17.43 27.39 -17.51
CA GLU A 97 -18.78 27.81 -17.85
C GLU A 97 -18.69 28.46 -19.22
N SER A 98 -19.12 27.72 -20.24
CA SER A 98 -19.41 28.25 -21.56
C SER A 98 -20.90 28.05 -21.77
N CYS A 99 -21.62 29.18 -21.71
CA CYS A 99 -22.98 29.50 -22.15
C CYS A 99 -23.45 30.61 -21.19
N ARG A 100 -23.58 31.87 -21.56
CA ARG A 100 -24.11 32.46 -22.80
C ARG A 100 -23.56 33.87 -22.94
#